data_AF-A0A257S1I7-F1
#
_entry.id   AF-A0A257S1I7-F1
#
_cell.length_a   1.000
_cell.length_b   1.000
_cell.length_c   1.000
_cell.angle_alpha   90.00
_cell.angle_beta   90.00
_cell.angle_gamma   90.00
#
_symmetry.space_group_name_H-M   'P 1'
#
loop_
_entity.id
_entity.type
_entity.pdbx_description
1 polymer ?
#
loop_
_entity_poly.entity_id
_entity_poly.type
_entity_poly.pdbx_seq_one_letter_code
_entity_poly.pdbx_strand_id
1 'polypeptide(L)'
;MPSHERQVTLLALLSPLPALVIALALLWTGGFEPRTQWTLTVFLVALWLILAAMLRERVVRPLQTLSNMLAAIREQDYSLRGRHASTDDALGLAMLELNSLMDELRERRLGALEATALLRRVMAEIDVAVFAFDDE
;
A
#
# COMPACT_ATOMS: atom_id res chain seq x y z
N MET A 1 -12.46 10.07 -12.23
CA MET A 1 -12.68 10.16 -10.77
C MET A 1 -11.37 10.55 -10.12
N PRO A 2 -11.29 11.58 -9.25
CA PRO A 2 -10.03 11.89 -8.58
C PRO A 2 -9.57 10.66 -7.77
N SER A 3 -8.27 10.33 -7.83
CA SER A 3 -7.73 9.21 -7.06
C SER A 3 -8.02 9.40 -5.57
N HIS A 4 -8.36 8.33 -4.85
CA HIS A 4 -8.58 8.36 -3.40
C HIS A 4 -7.40 9.02 -2.67
N GLU A 5 -6.17 8.80 -3.16
CA GLU A 5 -4.96 9.47 -2.69
C GLU A 5 -5.05 10.99 -2.73
N ARG A 6 -5.59 11.56 -3.82
CA ARG A 6 -5.75 13.01 -3.99
C ARG A 6 -6.84 13.56 -3.07
N GLN A 7 -7.88 12.79 -2.79
CA GLN A 7 -8.92 13.16 -1.83
C GLN A 7 -8.40 13.14 -0.38
N VAL A 8 -7.65 12.11 0.02
CA VAL A 8 -7.04 12.04 1.35
C VAL A 8 -6.02 13.17 1.53
N THR A 9 -5.20 13.44 0.50
CA THR A 9 -4.24 14.54 0.53
C THR A 9 -4.95 15.91 0.59
N LEU A 10 -6.05 16.08 -0.16
CA LEU A 10 -6.86 17.31 -0.11
C LEU A 10 -7.53 17.51 1.24
N LEU A 11 -8.14 16.47 1.82
CA LEU A 11 -8.76 16.53 3.15
C LEU A 11 -7.73 16.80 4.25
N ALA A 12 -6.55 16.22 4.14
CA ALA A 12 -5.42 16.50 5.03
C ALA A 12 -4.89 17.92 4.91
N LEU A 13 -4.90 18.50 3.70
CA LEU A 13 -4.55 19.90 3.49
C LEU A 13 -5.65 20.84 4.01
N LEU A 14 -6.92 20.45 3.82
CA LEU A 14 -8.07 21.28 4.17
C LEU A 14 -8.31 21.34 5.69
N SER A 15 -7.97 20.27 6.41
CA SER A 15 -8.25 20.17 7.86
C SER A 15 -7.51 21.22 8.71
N PRO A 16 -6.20 21.49 8.52
CA PRO A 16 -5.50 22.54 9.26
C PRO A 16 -5.68 23.94 8.68
N LEU A 17 -6.14 24.06 7.43
CA LEU A 17 -6.34 25.32 6.71
C LEU A 17 -7.17 26.35 7.50
N PRO A 18 -8.35 26.01 8.07
CA PRO A 18 -9.12 26.97 8.88
C PRO A 18 -8.37 27.41 10.14
N ALA A 19 -7.64 26.50 10.81
CA ALA A 19 -6.83 26.84 11.97
C ALA A 19 -5.69 27.81 11.61
N LEU A 20 -5.06 27.61 10.45
CA LEU A 20 -3.98 28.45 9.94
C LEU A 20 -4.49 29.85 9.54
N VAL A 21 -5.67 29.92 8.91
CA VAL A 21 -6.35 31.18 8.59
C VAL A 21 -6.70 31.97 9.84
N ILE A 22 -7.24 31.30 10.87
CA ILE A 22 -7.57 31.94 12.15
C ILE A 22 -6.31 32.46 12.85
N ALA A 23 -5.23 31.66 12.87
CA ALA A 23 -3.95 32.07 13.46
C ALA A 23 -3.35 33.29 12.75
N LEU A 24 -3.38 33.32 11.42
CA LEU A 24 -2.94 34.48 10.63
C LEU A 24 -3.83 35.70 10.86
N ALA A 25 -5.14 35.53 10.89
CA ALA A 25 -6.08 36.64 11.15
C ALA A 25 -5.82 37.30 12.52
N LEU A 26 -5.61 36.49 13.57
CA LEU A 26 -5.24 36.97 14.91
C LEU A 26 -3.89 37.69 14.93
N LEU A 27 -2.89 37.14 14.23
CA LEU A 27 -1.54 37.70 14.18
C LEU A 27 -1.48 39.06 13.45
N TRP A 28 -2.30 39.22 12.41
CA TRP A 28 -2.35 40.45 11.62
C TRP A 28 -3.27 41.51 12.24
N THR A 29 -4.25 41.12 13.07
CA THR A 29 -5.14 42.06 13.77
C THR A 29 -4.63 42.49 15.15
N GLY A 30 -3.71 41.73 15.76
CA GLY A 30 -3.23 41.97 17.13
C GLY A 30 -2.16 43.06 17.31
N GLY A 31 -1.76 43.80 16.27
CA GLY A 31 -0.79 44.91 16.40
C GLY A 31 0.64 44.47 16.76
N PHE A 32 1.02 43.22 16.45
CA PHE A 32 2.34 42.68 16.72
C PHE A 32 3.43 43.29 15.84
N GLU A 33 4.67 43.28 16.33
CA GLU A 33 5.83 43.79 15.59
C GLU A 33 6.04 43.01 14.27
N PRO A 34 6.34 43.68 13.13
CA PRO A 34 6.42 43.05 11.81
C PRO A 34 7.38 41.86 11.72
N ARG A 35 8.47 41.87 12.51
CA ARG A 35 9.41 40.75 12.62
C ARG A 35 8.74 39.49 13.16
N THR A 36 7.95 39.63 14.23
CA THR A 36 7.24 38.52 14.88
C THR A 36 6.14 37.98 13.99
N GLN A 37 5.46 38.84 13.23
CA GLN A 37 4.43 38.41 12.28
C GLN A 37 5.02 37.50 11.19
N TRP A 38 6.16 37.90 10.62
CA TRP A 38 6.81 37.13 9.56
C TRP A 38 7.38 35.81 10.05
N THR A 39 8.07 35.79 11.19
CA THR A 39 8.63 34.53 11.73
C THR A 39 7.53 33.53 12.06
N LEU A 40 6.44 33.96 12.70
CA LEU A 40 5.35 33.06 13.05
C LEU A 40 4.60 32.57 11.81
N THR A 41 4.40 33.43 10.80
CA THR A 41 3.76 33.06 9.53
C THR A 41 4.56 31.99 8.80
N VAL A 42 5.88 32.21 8.62
CA VAL A 42 6.75 31.25 7.96
C VAL A 42 6.81 29.94 8.75
N PHE A 43 6.90 30.01 10.07
CA PHE A 43 6.92 28.83 10.93
C PHE A 43 5.63 28.00 10.82
N LEU A 44 4.45 28.65 10.88
CA LEU A 44 3.15 27.98 10.74
C LEU A 44 2.99 27.30 9.38
N VAL A 45 3.35 28.00 8.30
CA VAL A 45 3.27 27.45 6.93
C VAL A 45 4.26 26.31 6.75
N ALA A 46 5.49 26.45 7.22
CA ALA A 46 6.49 25.39 7.14
C ALA A 46 6.06 24.14 7.93
N LEU A 47 5.56 24.31 9.16
CA LEU A 47 5.06 23.21 9.97
C LEU A 47 3.88 22.51 9.28
N TRP A 48 2.95 23.27 8.72
CA TRP A 48 1.81 22.72 7.97
C TRP A 48 2.25 21.90 6.76
N LEU A 49 3.20 22.41 5.95
CA LEU A 49 3.73 21.69 4.79
C LEU A 49 4.46 20.40 5.20
N ILE A 50 5.24 20.43 6.28
CA ILE A 50 5.94 19.24 6.79
C ILE A 50 4.94 18.18 7.23
N LEU A 51 3.91 18.57 8.01
CA LEU A 51 2.87 17.63 8.46
C LEU A 51 2.08 17.04 7.28
N ALA A 52 1.73 17.86 6.29
CA ALA A 52 1.06 17.39 5.08
C ALA A 52 1.92 16.40 4.29
N ALA A 53 3.23 16.69 4.13
CA ALA A 53 4.16 15.81 3.46
C ALA A 53 4.33 14.47 4.20
N MET A 54 4.48 14.50 5.52
CA MET A 54 4.58 13.30 6.35
C MET A 54 3.33 12.42 6.23
N LEU A 55 2.14 13.01 6.25
CA LEU A 55 0.90 12.26 6.13
C LEU A 55 0.77 11.62 4.74
N ARG A 56 1.12 12.36 3.68
CA ARG A 56 1.14 11.83 2.31
C ARG A 56 2.05 10.61 2.22
N GLU A 57 3.24 10.68 2.80
CA GLU A 57 4.20 9.58 2.75
C GLU A 57 3.70 8.34 3.53
N ARG A 58 3.01 8.54 4.66
CA ARG A 58 2.41 7.45 5.44
C ARG A 58 1.23 6.76 4.75
N VAL A 59 0.46 7.46 3.92
CA VAL A 59 -0.74 6.88 3.28
C VAL A 59 -0.44 6.35 1.87
N VAL A 60 0.29 7.11 1.06
CA VAL A 60 0.49 6.80 -0.36
C VAL A 60 1.44 5.62 -0.55
N ARG A 61 2.56 5.55 0.17
CA ARG A 61 3.53 4.47 -0.01
C ARG A 61 2.95 3.08 0.30
N PRO A 62 2.20 2.86 1.40
CA PRO A 62 1.58 1.57 1.67
C PRO A 62 0.53 1.17 0.62
N LEU A 63 -0.32 2.12 0.20
CA LEU A 63 -1.34 1.86 -0.84
C LEU A 63 -0.73 1.45 -2.18
N GLN A 64 0.35 2.13 -2.61
CA GLN A 64 1.08 1.74 -3.81
C GLN A 64 1.66 0.33 -3.70
N THR A 65 2.19 -0.02 -2.53
CA THR A 65 2.73 -1.36 -2.28
C THR A 65 1.63 -2.42 -2.36
N LEU A 66 0.46 -2.19 -1.74
CA LEU A 66 -0.69 -3.08 -1.84
C LEU A 66 -1.16 -3.25 -3.29
N SER A 67 -1.27 -2.15 -4.04
CA SER A 67 -1.66 -2.18 -5.44
C SER A 67 -0.67 -2.99 -6.29
N ASN A 68 0.64 -2.82 -6.04
CA ASN A 68 1.68 -3.56 -6.77
C ASN A 68 1.67 -5.04 -6.41
N MET A 69 1.42 -5.40 -5.15
CA MET A 69 1.27 -6.79 -4.74
C MET A 69 0.03 -7.46 -5.38
N LEU A 70 -1.09 -6.74 -5.46
CA LEU A 70 -2.28 -7.22 -6.18
C LEU A 70 -2.01 -7.43 -7.67
N ALA A 71 -1.23 -6.54 -8.30
CA ALA A 71 -0.78 -6.74 -9.67
C ALA A 71 0.13 -7.99 -9.81
N ALA A 72 1.05 -8.20 -8.86
CA ALA A 72 1.92 -9.38 -8.84
C ALA A 72 1.13 -10.69 -8.69
N ILE A 73 0.07 -10.72 -7.86
CA ILE A 73 -0.85 -11.86 -7.77
C ILE A 73 -1.46 -12.18 -9.12
N ARG A 74 -1.92 -11.15 -9.85
CA ARG A 74 -2.51 -11.32 -11.19
C ARG A 74 -1.49 -11.89 -12.19
N GLU A 75 -0.23 -11.51 -12.05
CA GLU A 75 0.88 -12.02 -12.86
C GLU A 75 1.45 -13.35 -12.34
N GLN A 76 0.84 -13.96 -11.32
CA GLN A 76 1.28 -15.19 -10.65
C GLN A 76 2.71 -15.10 -10.07
N ASP A 77 3.19 -13.90 -9.81
CA ASP A 77 4.44 -13.63 -9.10
C ASP A 77 4.17 -13.44 -7.61
N TYR A 78 4.34 -14.53 -6.85
CA TYR A 78 4.10 -14.56 -5.41
C TYR A 78 5.34 -14.21 -4.57
N SER A 79 6.40 -13.67 -5.19
CA SER A 79 7.66 -13.35 -4.49
C SER A 79 7.63 -12.00 -3.76
N LEU A 80 6.74 -11.10 -4.17
CA LEU A 80 6.58 -9.78 -3.57
C LEU A 80 5.95 -9.85 -2.17
N ARG A 81 6.54 -9.13 -1.22
CA ARG A 81 6.06 -9.06 0.16
C ARG A 81 6.08 -7.64 0.69
N GLY A 82 5.02 -7.27 1.40
CA GLY A 82 4.94 -5.99 2.08
C GLY A 82 5.76 -6.02 3.36
N ARG A 83 6.93 -5.36 3.37
CA ARG A 83 7.83 -5.30 4.56
C ARG A 83 7.29 -4.46 5.72
N HIS A 84 6.37 -3.54 5.47
CA HIS A 84 5.79 -2.65 6.49
C HIS A 84 4.50 -3.21 7.10
N ALA A 85 4.46 -4.52 7.31
CA ALA A 85 3.29 -5.20 7.87
C ALA A 85 3.34 -5.10 9.41
N SER A 86 2.63 -4.14 9.97
CA SER A 86 2.53 -3.90 11.42
C SER A 86 1.10 -4.05 11.92
N THR A 87 0.90 -4.69 13.06
CA THR A 87 -0.42 -4.85 13.70
C THR A 87 -0.99 -3.54 14.25
N ASP A 88 -0.14 -2.52 14.41
CA ASP A 88 -0.49 -1.24 15.04
C ASP A 88 -1.31 -0.29 14.13
N ASP A 89 -1.48 -0.61 12.86
CA ASP A 89 -2.24 0.20 11.90
C ASP A 89 -3.03 -0.68 10.93
N ALA A 90 -4.21 -0.21 10.52
CA ALA A 90 -5.14 -0.93 9.64
C ALA A 90 -4.51 -1.28 8.28
N LEU A 91 -3.69 -0.40 7.73
CA LEU A 91 -2.93 -0.67 6.49
C LEU A 91 -1.88 -1.78 6.68
N GLY A 92 -1.26 -1.85 7.86
CA GLY A 92 -0.30 -2.90 8.20
C GLY A 92 -0.97 -4.26 8.39
N LEU A 93 -2.16 -4.30 9.01
CA LEU A 93 -3.00 -5.50 9.09
C LEU A 93 -3.40 -6.01 7.70
N ALA A 94 -3.85 -5.13 6.81
CA ALA A 94 -4.16 -5.51 5.43
C ALA A 94 -2.93 -6.09 4.69
N MET A 95 -1.74 -5.55 4.98
CA MET A 95 -0.48 -6.06 4.41
C MET A 95 -0.13 -7.46 4.95
N LEU A 96 -0.36 -7.73 6.24
CA LEU A 96 -0.18 -9.05 6.84
C LEU A 96 -1.11 -10.08 6.19
N GLU A 97 -2.39 -9.74 6.04
CA GLU A 97 -3.39 -10.61 5.42
C GLU A 97 -3.00 -10.93 3.97
N LEU A 98 -2.57 -9.91 3.21
CA LEU A 98 -2.14 -10.10 1.82
C LEU A 98 -0.89 -11.00 1.73
N ASN A 99 0.07 -10.85 2.64
CA ASN A 99 1.25 -11.73 2.71
C ASN A 99 0.83 -13.19 2.98
N SER A 100 -0.12 -13.43 3.89
CA SER A 100 -0.64 -14.78 4.18
C SER A 100 -1.29 -15.40 2.94
N LEU A 101 -2.13 -14.63 2.24
CA LEU A 101 -2.79 -15.08 1.01
C LEU A 101 -1.77 -15.41 -0.10
N MET A 102 -0.71 -14.62 -0.22
CA MET A 102 0.39 -14.88 -1.17
C MET A 102 1.10 -16.20 -0.88
N ASP A 103 1.37 -16.49 0.40
CA ASP A 103 2.01 -17.73 0.82
C ASP A 103 1.09 -18.95 0.53
N GLU A 104 -0.21 -18.86 0.83
CA GLU A 104 -1.17 -19.92 0.47
C GLU A 104 -1.25 -20.19 -1.04
N LEU A 105 -1.32 -19.13 -1.86
CA LEU A 105 -1.36 -19.28 -3.32
C LEU A 105 -0.08 -19.92 -3.86
N ARG A 106 1.06 -19.55 -3.29
CA ARG A 106 2.35 -20.14 -3.64
C ARG A 106 2.40 -21.63 -3.29
N GLU A 107 1.94 -22.02 -2.12
CA GLU A 107 1.87 -23.43 -1.69
C GLU A 107 0.95 -24.25 -2.60
N ARG A 108 -0.24 -23.74 -2.93
CA ARG A 108 -1.16 -24.41 -3.86
C ARG A 108 -0.53 -24.63 -5.24
N ARG A 109 0.21 -23.64 -5.75
CA ARG A 109 0.94 -23.76 -7.02
C ARG A 109 2.06 -24.80 -6.94
N LEU A 110 2.81 -24.84 -5.84
CA LEU A 110 3.87 -25.83 -5.64
C LEU A 110 3.29 -27.25 -5.58
N GLY A 111 2.20 -27.45 -4.83
CA GLY A 111 1.53 -28.76 -4.73
C GLY A 111 1.00 -29.27 -6.07
N ALA A 112 0.45 -28.39 -6.91
CA ALA A 112 0.02 -28.75 -8.27
C ALA A 112 1.20 -29.19 -9.17
N LEU A 113 2.35 -28.51 -9.04
CA LEU A 113 3.56 -28.87 -9.77
C LEU A 113 4.18 -30.18 -9.26
N GLU A 114 4.15 -30.43 -7.96
CA GLU A 114 4.63 -31.68 -7.38
C GLU A 114 3.75 -32.86 -7.80
N ALA A 115 2.43 -32.72 -7.76
CA ALA A 115 1.50 -33.79 -8.20
C ALA A 115 1.72 -34.17 -9.67
N THR A 116 1.90 -33.17 -10.54
CA THR A 116 2.18 -33.41 -11.96
C THR A 116 3.58 -34.01 -12.18
N ALA A 117 4.59 -33.59 -11.41
CA ALA A 117 5.92 -34.17 -11.47
C ALA A 117 5.96 -35.63 -10.97
N LEU A 118 5.25 -35.94 -9.88
CA LEU A 118 5.12 -37.30 -9.36
C LEU A 118 4.41 -38.21 -10.34
N LEU A 119 3.29 -37.75 -10.93
CA LEU A 119 2.59 -38.51 -11.98
C LEU A 119 3.52 -38.78 -13.16
N ARG A 120 4.25 -37.76 -13.64
CA ARG A 120 5.21 -37.92 -14.74
C ARG A 120 6.30 -38.94 -14.40
N ARG A 121 6.78 -38.94 -13.16
CA ARG A 121 7.79 -39.90 -12.70
C ARG A 121 7.26 -41.33 -12.63
N VAL A 122 6.04 -41.51 -12.12
CA VAL A 122 5.37 -42.83 -12.10
C VAL A 122 5.15 -43.34 -13.53
N MET A 123 4.65 -42.49 -14.44
CA MET A 123 4.43 -42.84 -15.84
C MET A 123 5.73 -43.21 -16.58
N ALA A 124 6.87 -42.65 -16.16
CA ALA A 124 8.18 -42.98 -16.74
C ALA A 124 8.77 -44.29 -16.19
N GLU A 125 8.38 -44.70 -14.98
CA GLU A 125 8.90 -45.92 -14.33
C GLU A 125 8.06 -47.17 -14.68
N ILE A 126 6.79 -46.99 -15.05
CA ILE A 126 5.92 -48.11 -15.45
C ILE A 126 6.16 -48.49 -16.91
N ASP A 127 6.64 -49.71 -17.15
CA ASP A 127 6.74 -50.35 -18.48
C ASP A 127 5.36 -50.80 -19.00
N VAL A 128 4.36 -49.92 -18.95
CA VAL A 128 2.99 -50.17 -19.42
C VAL A 128 2.58 -49.08 -20.39
N ALA A 129 2.14 -49.47 -21.59
CA ALA A 129 1.58 -48.53 -22.56
C ALA A 129 0.19 -48.05 -22.09
N VAL A 130 0.10 -46.77 -21.71
CA VAL A 130 -1.15 -46.11 -21.34
C VAL A 130 -1.67 -45.32 -22.54
N PHE A 131 -2.85 -45.68 -23.05
CA PHE A 131 -3.56 -44.93 -24.08
C PHE A 131 -4.73 -44.18 -23.44
N ALA A 132 -4.75 -42.86 -23.60
CA ALA A 132 -5.89 -42.01 -23.22
C ALA A 132 -6.60 -41.57 -24.51
N PHE A 133 -7.91 -41.80 -24.56
CA PHE A 133 -8.78 -41.37 -25.66
C PHE A 133 -9.70 -40.27 -25.14
N ASP A 134 -9.90 -39.24 -25.93
CA ASP A 134 -10.93 -38.21 -25.69
C ASP A 134 -12.27 -38.70 -26.30
N ASP A 135 -13.40 -38.20 -25.80
CA ASP A 135 -14.75 -38.63 -26.23
C ASP A 135 -15.20 -38.00 -27.58
N GLU A 136 -14.25 -37.56 -28.43
CA GLU A 136 -14.51 -36.97 -29.76
C GLU A 136 -14.00 -37.84 -30.93
#